data_AF-A0A6G2QLV8-F1
#
_entry.id   AF-A0A6G2QLV8-F1
#
_cell.length_a   1.000
_cell.length_b   1.000
_cell.length_c   1.000
_cell.angle_alpha   90.00
_cell.angle_beta   90.00
_cell.angle_gamma   90.00
#
_symmetry.space_group_name_H-M   'P 1'
#
loop_
_entity.id
_entity.type
_entity.pdbx_description
1 polymer ?
#
loop_
_entity_poly.entity_id
_entity_poly.type
_entity_poly.pdbx_seq_one_letter_code
_entity_poly.pdbx_strand_id
1 'polypeptide(L)'
;MLRAAARHMADSAAAVCPAAGEPVVGLTGGLFELGAVLLAPLDEELAERLPRARRVMAEGDPLHGAVRVAEDLARDSLTLPCDEKMLCVTSPAGETVTSATDART
;
A
#
# COMPACT_ATOMS: atom_id res chain seq x y z
N MET A 1 -4.93 23.26 5.19
CA MET A 1 -4.03 22.07 5.25
C MET A 1 -4.77 20.77 4.94
N LEU A 2 -5.79 20.36 5.72
CA LEU A 2 -6.48 19.07 5.51
C LEU A 2 -7.08 18.87 4.11
N ARG A 3 -7.74 19.87 3.53
CA ARG A 3 -8.23 19.79 2.13
C ARG A 3 -7.10 19.59 1.10
N ALA A 4 -5.92 20.16 1.34
CA ALA A 4 -4.78 19.92 0.47
C ALA A 4 -4.23 18.49 0.61
N ALA A 5 -4.18 17.97 1.84
CA ALA A 5 -3.82 16.57 2.08
C ALA A 5 -4.79 15.61 1.40
N ALA A 6 -6.10 15.82 1.54
CA ALA A 6 -7.15 15.04 0.89
C ALA A 6 -6.98 15.00 -0.63
N ARG A 7 -6.76 16.15 -1.26
CA ARG A 7 -6.47 16.24 -2.70
C ARG A 7 -5.24 15.44 -3.10
N HIS A 8 -4.11 15.59 -2.39
CA HIS A 8 -2.89 14.86 -2.72
C HIS A 8 -3.04 13.33 -2.54
N MET A 9 -3.82 12.89 -1.56
CA MET A 9 -4.18 11.46 -1.42
C MET A 9 -5.01 10.99 -2.62
N ALA A 10 -6.01 11.76 -3.04
CA ALA A 10 -6.85 11.42 -4.19
C ALA A 10 -6.05 11.44 -5.51
N ASP A 11 -5.14 12.40 -5.69
CA ASP A 11 -4.22 12.46 -6.84
C ASP A 11 -3.32 11.20 -6.89
N SER A 12 -2.79 10.79 -5.73
CA SER A 12 -1.94 9.59 -5.63
C SER A 12 -2.72 8.31 -5.96
N ALA A 13 -3.95 8.20 -5.44
CA ALA A 13 -4.84 7.09 -5.77
C ALA A 13 -5.17 7.08 -7.27
N ALA A 14 -5.47 8.23 -7.86
CA ALA A 14 -5.79 8.36 -9.27
C ALA A 14 -4.63 7.95 -10.20
N ALA A 15 -3.39 8.23 -9.79
CA ALA A 15 -2.19 7.87 -10.55
C ALA A 15 -1.98 6.35 -10.65
N VAL A 16 -2.46 5.57 -9.67
CA VAL A 16 -2.24 4.11 -9.60
C VAL A 16 -3.49 3.28 -9.91
N CYS A 17 -4.68 3.87 -9.84
CA CYS A 17 -5.92 3.15 -10.11
C CYS A 17 -6.01 2.73 -11.59
N PRO A 18 -6.38 1.46 -11.87
CA PRO A 18 -6.64 1.02 -13.24
C PRO A 18 -7.72 1.86 -13.93
N ALA A 19 -7.50 2.18 -15.22
CA ALA A 19 -8.43 2.98 -16.01
C ALA A 19 -9.76 2.28 -16.33
N ALA A 20 -9.79 0.94 -16.25
CA ALA A 20 -10.94 0.09 -16.54
C ALA A 20 -11.23 -0.86 -15.38
N GLY A 21 -12.47 -1.36 -15.33
CA GLY A 21 -12.97 -2.22 -14.25
C GLY A 21 -13.59 -1.44 -13.09
N GLU A 22 -13.71 -2.11 -11.95
CA GLU A 22 -14.27 -1.57 -10.71
C GLU A 22 -13.17 -1.50 -9.64
N PRO A 23 -12.27 -0.50 -9.70
CA PRO A 23 -11.18 -0.39 -8.74
C PRO A 23 -11.73 -0.20 -7.32
N VAL A 24 -11.05 -0.78 -6.34
CA VAL A 24 -11.40 -0.65 -4.93
C VAL A 24 -10.34 0.18 -4.20
N VAL A 25 -10.78 1.08 -3.32
CA VAL A 25 -9.90 1.95 -2.53
C VAL A 25 -10.20 1.79 -1.04
N GLY A 26 -9.26 1.20 -0.32
CA GLY A 26 -9.24 1.14 1.14
C GLY A 26 -8.41 2.27 1.74
N LEU A 27 -8.87 2.84 2.86
CA LEU A 27 -8.08 3.78 3.66
C LEU A 27 -7.60 3.07 4.92
N THR A 28 -6.31 3.20 5.24
CA THR A 28 -5.69 2.54 6.37
C THR A 28 -4.63 3.43 7.04
N GLY A 29 -4.48 3.32 8.36
CA GLY A 29 -3.58 4.13 9.17
C GLY A 29 -4.29 5.19 10.03
N GLY A 30 -3.60 5.67 11.06
CA GLY A 30 -4.21 6.49 12.13
C GLY A 30 -4.66 7.88 11.71
N LEU A 31 -4.23 8.40 10.56
CA LEU A 31 -4.64 9.74 10.11
C LEU A 31 -6.16 9.83 9.85
N PHE A 32 -6.78 8.72 9.48
CA PHE A 32 -8.22 8.66 9.20
C PHE A 32 -9.09 8.69 10.47
N GLU A 33 -8.50 8.52 11.65
CA GLU A 33 -9.17 8.68 12.94
C GLU A 33 -9.54 10.14 13.24
N LEU A 34 -8.98 11.10 12.49
CA LEU A 34 -9.43 12.49 12.53
C LEU A 34 -10.91 12.64 12.13
N GLY A 35 -11.49 11.64 11.46
CA GLY A 35 -12.90 11.61 11.12
C GLY A 35 -13.28 12.64 10.05
N ALA A 36 -14.47 13.21 10.16
CA ALA A 36 -15.10 14.01 9.10
C ALA A 36 -14.25 15.18 8.59
N VAL A 37 -13.37 15.76 9.43
CA VAL A 37 -12.51 16.88 9.01
C VAL A 37 -11.52 16.51 7.90
N LEU A 38 -11.18 15.23 7.78
CA LEU A 38 -10.37 14.69 6.68
C LEU A 38 -11.18 13.82 5.74
N LEU A 39 -12.09 12.99 6.27
CA LEU A 39 -12.85 12.03 5.46
C LEU A 39 -13.79 12.72 4.47
N ALA A 40 -14.50 13.77 4.89
CA ALA A 40 -15.41 14.49 4.00
C ALA A 40 -14.69 15.10 2.77
N PRO A 41 -13.62 15.91 2.91
CA PRO A 41 -12.92 16.43 1.75
C PRO A 41 -12.20 15.33 0.93
N LEU A 42 -11.81 14.21 1.55
CA LEU A 42 -11.21 13.10 0.80
C LEU A 42 -12.24 12.35 -0.04
N ASP A 43 -13.43 12.10 0.49
CA ASP A 43 -14.50 11.46 -0.26
C ASP A 43 -14.97 12.34 -1.43
N GLU A 44 -15.01 13.68 -1.25
CA GLU A 44 -15.24 14.64 -2.35
C GLU A 44 -14.18 14.49 -3.47
N GLU A 45 -12.90 14.59 -3.14
CA GLU A 45 -11.82 14.58 -4.13
C GLU A 45 -11.68 13.20 -4.82
N LEU A 46 -11.99 12.10 -4.11
CA LEU A 46 -12.04 10.75 -4.68
C LEU A 46 -13.24 10.57 -5.62
N ALA A 47 -14.42 11.09 -5.27
CA ALA A 47 -15.58 11.03 -6.15
C ALA A 47 -15.36 11.79 -7.47
N GLU A 48 -14.65 12.91 -7.41
CA GLU A 48 -14.31 13.70 -8.61
C GLU A 48 -13.27 13.02 -9.51
N ARG A 49 -12.19 12.47 -8.93
CA ARG A 49 -11.07 11.91 -9.71
C ARG A 49 -11.25 10.45 -10.09
N LEU A 50 -11.92 9.70 -9.22
CA LEU A 50 -12.08 8.25 -9.31
C LEU A 50 -13.56 7.87 -9.20
N PRO A 51 -14.43 8.38 -10.11
CA PRO A 51 -15.88 8.17 -10.01
C PRO A 51 -16.30 6.69 -10.13
N ARG A 52 -15.42 5.83 -10.68
CA ARG A 52 -15.66 4.38 -10.79
C ARG A 52 -15.10 3.58 -9.61
N ALA A 53 -14.27 4.20 -8.77
CA ALA A 53 -13.67 3.49 -7.66
C ALA A 53 -14.66 3.34 -6.51
N ARG A 54 -14.70 2.16 -5.91
CA ARG A 54 -15.52 1.89 -4.74
C ARG A 54 -14.67 1.98 -3.47
N ARG A 55 -15.10 2.81 -2.53
CA ARG A 55 -14.54 2.84 -1.17
C ARG A 55 -14.85 1.52 -0.48
N VAL A 56 -13.84 0.90 0.10
CA VAL A 56 -13.98 -0.31 0.92
C VAL A 56 -13.32 -0.11 2.27
N MET A 57 -13.74 -0.89 3.26
CA MET A 57 -12.95 -1.03 4.48
C MET A 57 -11.62 -1.69 4.13
N ALA A 58 -10.52 -1.15 4.64
CA ALA A 58 -9.24 -1.83 4.52
C ALA A 58 -9.30 -3.16 5.29
N GLU A 59 -8.69 -4.20 4.73
CA GLU A 59 -8.64 -5.53 5.34
C GLU A 59 -7.91 -5.51 6.70
N GLY A 60 -6.95 -4.62 6.85
CA GLY A 60 -6.23 -4.39 8.10
C GLY A 60 -5.49 -3.06 8.13
N ASP A 61 -4.74 -2.86 9.21
CA ASP A 61 -3.86 -1.70 9.37
C ASP A 61 -2.60 -1.80 8.48
N PRO A 62 -1.76 -0.76 8.39
CA PRO A 62 -0.54 -0.80 7.58
C PRO A 62 0.45 -1.87 8.02
N LEU A 63 0.51 -2.21 9.31
CA LEU A 63 1.40 -3.25 9.83
C LEU A 63 0.94 -4.64 9.39
N HIS A 64 -0.37 -4.91 9.36
CA HIS A 64 -0.94 -6.13 8.81
C HIS A 64 -0.49 -6.35 7.35
N GLY A 65 -0.55 -5.31 6.52
CA GLY A 65 -0.06 -5.37 5.14
C GLY A 65 1.44 -5.64 5.04
N ALA A 66 2.25 -4.95 5.86
CA ALA A 66 3.70 -5.14 5.89
C ALA A 66 4.11 -6.56 6.30
N VAL A 67 3.45 -7.14 7.32
CA VAL A 67 3.70 -8.51 7.78
C VAL A 67 3.34 -9.52 6.70
N ARG A 68 2.22 -9.34 5.99
CA ARG A 68 1.86 -10.22 4.87
C ARG A 68 2.88 -10.22 3.74
N VAL A 69 3.36 -9.03 3.36
CA VAL A 69 4.43 -8.92 2.35
C VAL A 69 5.70 -9.62 2.83
N ALA A 70 6.09 -9.46 4.10
CA ALA A 70 7.26 -10.14 4.67
C ALA A 70 7.09 -11.66 4.70
N GLU A 71 5.90 -12.15 5.03
CA GLU A 71 5.56 -13.57 5.04
C GLU A 71 5.65 -14.20 3.63
N ASP A 72 5.09 -13.51 2.64
CA ASP A 72 5.10 -13.96 1.24
C ASP A 72 6.53 -13.97 0.68
N LEU A 73 7.35 -12.97 1.03
CA LEU A 73 8.78 -12.93 0.70
C LEU A 73 9.57 -14.06 1.35
N ALA A 74 9.35 -14.33 2.64
CA ALA A 74 10.03 -15.41 3.36
C ALA A 74 9.72 -16.80 2.78
N ARG A 75 8.58 -16.94 2.09
CA ARG A 75 8.14 -18.16 1.42
C ARG A 75 8.41 -18.21 -0.09
N ASP A 76 9.06 -17.18 -0.65
CA ASP A 76 9.27 -17.02 -2.10
C ASP A 76 7.95 -17.12 -2.90
N SER A 77 6.88 -16.56 -2.34
CA SER A 77 5.51 -16.63 -2.86
C SER A 77 4.90 -15.27 -3.18
N LEU A 78 5.66 -14.18 -3.00
CA LEU A 78 5.20 -12.83 -3.29
C LEU A 78 4.93 -12.67 -4.79
N THR A 79 3.69 -12.37 -5.15
CA THR A 79 3.26 -12.23 -6.56
C THR A 79 3.27 -10.78 -7.06
N LEU A 80 3.83 -9.84 -6.27
CA LEU A 80 3.92 -8.45 -6.70
C LEU A 80 4.88 -8.34 -7.90
N PRO A 81 4.54 -7.57 -8.94
CA PRO A 81 5.41 -7.42 -10.10
C PRO A 81 6.78 -6.88 -9.69
N CYS A 82 7.84 -7.57 -10.08
CA CYS A 82 9.20 -7.04 -9.99
C CYS A 82 9.52 -6.21 -11.24
N ASP A 83 9.77 -4.92 -11.08
CA ASP A 83 10.31 -4.03 -12.14
C ASP A 83 11.75 -3.63 -11.78
N GLU A 84 12.64 -3.61 -12.77
CA GLU A 84 14.06 -3.27 -12.58
C GLU A 84 14.27 -1.84 -12.02
N LYS A 85 13.28 -0.96 -12.19
CA LYS A 85 13.30 0.44 -11.69
C LYS A 85 12.74 0.58 -10.29
N MET A 86 12.28 -0.51 -9.65
CA MET A 86 11.82 -0.44 -8.26
C MET A 86 12.99 -0.07 -7.33
N LEU A 87 12.68 0.72 -6.29
CA LEU A 87 13.63 1.05 -5.25
C LEU A 87 14.06 -0.25 -4.53
N CYS A 88 15.31 -0.64 -4.70
CA CYS A 88 15.88 -1.81 -4.04
C CYS A 88 16.76 -1.36 -2.87
N VAL A 89 16.48 -1.88 -1.68
CA VAL A 89 17.35 -1.66 -0.51
C VAL A 89 18.49 -2.65 -0.59
N THR A 90 19.66 -2.19 -1.04
CA THR A 90 20.88 -2.99 -1.01
C THR A 90 21.57 -2.82 0.35
N SER A 91 21.78 -3.92 1.08
CA SER A 91 22.76 -3.92 2.16
C SER A 91 24.18 -3.83 1.56
N PRO A 92 25.15 -3.19 2.24
CA PRO A 92 26.53 -3.24 1.80
C PRO A 92 26.96 -4.70 1.63
N ALA A 93 27.65 -4.99 0.52
CA ALA A 93 28.15 -6.33 0.24
C ALA A 93 29.09 -6.76 1.38
N GLY A 94 28.62 -7.68 2.22
CA GLY A 94 29.43 -8.21 3.31
C GLY A 94 28.72 -8.34 4.66
N GLU A 95 27.51 -8.87 4.69
CA GLU A 95 27.22 -9.89 5.70
C GLU A 95 26.26 -10.88 5.05
N THR A 96 26.83 -11.96 4.50
CA THR A 96 26.08 -13.20 4.32
C THR A 96 25.46 -13.53 5.66
N VAL A 97 24.19 -13.18 5.85
CA VAL A 97 23.36 -13.92 6.79
C VAL A 97 23.22 -15.28 6.13
N THR A 98 24.18 -16.15 6.43
CA THR A 98 24.03 -17.59 6.26
C THR A 98 22.80 -17.94 7.08
N SER A 99 21.63 -17.93 6.45
CA SER A 99 20.52 -18.72 6.96
C SER A 99 21.04 -20.13 6.91
N ALA A 100 21.44 -20.65 8.06
CA ALA A 100 21.87 -22.01 8.24
C ALA A 100 20.69 -22.93 7.92
N THR A 101 20.48 -23.19 6.63
CA THR A 101 19.93 -24.44 6.16
C THR A 101 21.13 -25.34 5.92
N ASP A 102 21.70 -25.85 7.01
CA ASP A 102 22.00 -27.27 7.10
C ASP A 102 22.39 -27.65 8.53
N ALA A 103 21.53 -28.41 9.21
CA ALA A 103 21.97 -29.54 10.03
C ALA A 103 20.77 -30.37 10.50
N ARG A 104 20.61 -31.54 9.84
CA ARG A 104 20.30 -32.86 10.42
C ARG A 104 18.88 -33.10 10.95
N THR A 105 18.20 -34.21 10.65
CA THR A 105 18.51 -35.49 9.97
C THR A 105 17.19 -36.04 9.45
#